data_AF-A0A7S2G827-F1
#
_entry.id   AF-A0A7S2G827-F1
#
_cell.length_a   1.000
_cell.length_b   1.000
_cell.length_c   1.000
_cell.angle_alpha   90.00
_cell.angle_beta   90.00
_cell.angle_gamma   90.00
#
_symmetry.space_group_name_H-M   'P 1'
#
loop_
_entity.id
_entity.type
_entity.pdbx_description
1 polymer ?
#
loop_
_entity_poly.entity_id
_entity_poly.type
_entity_poly.pdbx_seq_one_letter_code
_entity_poly.pdbx_strand_id
1 'polypeptide(L)'
;STPALWKEFLFVSDCLGHMRCFNIETLELKWCVKYTGCTQSDNYALTIHEDSIIAPGNEFWPDSVPERAQYGAGKMWFESGHRWAYRLSCETGETIWRLDFNPIMRLTATEINPHSIAVLWNFTPVVFDDYVCFMDMELGAYCCRWSDSQYCWHREGGNGKMSTGNQCCGSNGILYITGNTFKFEQPPGQWNNCEGVGELRAFDIRSGEM
;
A
#
# COMPACT_ATOMS: atom_id res chain seq x y z
N SER A 1 -4.72 -9.29 -4.96
CA SER A 1 -5.50 -8.35 -4.15
C SER A 1 -6.49 -9.13 -3.31
N THR A 2 -6.71 -8.74 -2.06
CA THR A 2 -7.90 -9.16 -1.31
C THR A 2 -9.09 -8.39 -1.87
N PRO A 3 -10.14 -9.07 -2.37
CA PRO A 3 -11.36 -8.40 -2.82
C PRO A 3 -12.02 -7.60 -1.71
N ALA A 4 -12.82 -6.60 -2.08
CA ALA A 4 -13.63 -5.85 -1.14
C ALA A 4 -15.13 -5.94 -1.47
N LEU A 5 -15.96 -5.78 -0.45
CA LEU A 5 -17.42 -5.81 -0.57
C LEU A 5 -18.02 -4.48 -0.12
N TRP A 6 -18.95 -3.95 -0.91
CA TRP A 6 -19.76 -2.80 -0.52
C TRP A 6 -21.17 -2.99 -1.04
N LYS A 7 -22.12 -3.11 -0.10
CA LYS A 7 -23.50 -3.49 -0.39
C LYS A 7 -23.54 -4.81 -1.19
N GLU A 8 -24.24 -4.85 -2.32
CA GLU A 8 -24.33 -5.96 -3.25
C GLU A 8 -23.16 -6.05 -4.26
N PHE A 9 -22.11 -5.24 -4.09
CA PHE A 9 -21.00 -5.18 -5.06
C PHE A 9 -19.69 -5.80 -4.54
N LEU A 10 -19.05 -6.57 -5.42
CA LEU A 10 -17.71 -7.15 -5.25
C LEU A 10 -16.70 -6.38 -6.10
N PHE A 11 -15.62 -5.92 -5.47
CA PHE A 11 -14.54 -5.21 -6.11
C PHE A 11 -13.28 -6.07 -6.15
N VAL A 12 -12.68 -6.18 -7.33
CA VAL A 12 -11.43 -6.92 -7.55
C VAL A 12 -10.49 -6.10 -8.40
N SER A 13 -9.20 -6.20 -8.13
CA SER A 13 -8.15 -5.55 -8.91
C SER A 13 -7.10 -6.54 -9.38
N ASP A 14 -6.53 -6.30 -10.56
CA ASP A 14 -5.45 -7.10 -11.11
C ASP A 14 -4.09 -6.40 -11.08
N CYS A 15 -3.02 -7.16 -11.35
CA CYS A 15 -1.65 -6.65 -11.38
C CYS A 15 -1.41 -5.67 -12.53
N LEU A 16 -2.32 -5.60 -13.52
CA LEU A 16 -2.23 -4.71 -14.67
C LEU A 16 -2.93 -3.36 -14.43
N GLY A 17 -3.32 -3.09 -13.17
CA GLY A 17 -3.89 -1.81 -12.77
C GLY A 17 -5.36 -1.64 -13.16
N HIS A 18 -6.08 -2.73 -13.46
CA HIS A 18 -7.52 -2.66 -13.63
C HIS A 18 -8.24 -2.95 -12.31
N MET A 19 -9.35 -2.28 -12.12
CA MET A 19 -10.34 -2.59 -11.09
C MET A 19 -11.68 -2.90 -11.75
N ARG A 20 -12.39 -3.89 -11.21
CA ARG A 20 -13.69 -4.33 -11.69
C ARG A 20 -14.67 -4.38 -10.55
N CYS A 21 -15.91 -4.01 -10.83
CA CYS A 21 -17.05 -4.09 -9.93
C CYS A 21 -18.08 -5.04 -10.49
N PHE A 22 -18.48 -6.03 -9.70
CA PHE A 22 -19.48 -7.02 -10.05
C PHE A 22 -20.65 -6.91 -9.07
N ASN A 23 -21.87 -7.07 -9.54
CA ASN A 23 -22.97 -7.42 -8.63
C ASN A 23 -22.74 -8.85 -8.13
N ILE A 24 -22.74 -9.07 -6.81
CA ILE A 24 -22.38 -10.37 -6.22
C ILE A 24 -23.47 -11.43 -6.40
N GLU A 25 -24.73 -11.01 -6.54
CA GLU A 25 -25.86 -11.92 -6.71
C GLU A 25 -25.97 -12.40 -8.16
N THR A 26 -25.78 -11.49 -9.13
CA THR A 26 -25.94 -11.79 -10.57
C THR A 26 -24.63 -12.10 -11.28
N LEU A 27 -23.49 -11.74 -10.67
CA LEU A 27 -22.14 -11.77 -11.27
C LEU A 27 -22.00 -10.87 -12.50
N GLU A 28 -22.95 -9.97 -12.75
CA GLU A 28 -22.87 -9.00 -13.84
C GLU A 28 -21.78 -7.97 -13.56
N LEU A 29 -20.95 -7.71 -14.57
CA LEU A 29 -19.95 -6.65 -14.52
C LEU A 29 -20.64 -5.29 -14.62
N LYS A 30 -20.57 -4.49 -13.56
CA LYS A 30 -21.09 -3.12 -13.54
C LYS A 30 -20.14 -2.16 -14.27
N TRP A 31 -18.85 -2.21 -13.92
CA TRP A 31 -17.83 -1.39 -14.56
C TRP A 31 -16.44 -2.02 -14.46
N CYS A 32 -15.54 -1.59 -15.35
CA CYS A 32 -14.13 -1.94 -15.36
C CYS A 32 -13.31 -0.69 -15.73
N VAL A 33 -12.36 -0.31 -14.87
CA VAL A 33 -11.52 0.88 -15.05
C VAL A 33 -10.05 0.52 -14.97
N LYS A 34 -9.21 1.20 -15.75
CA LYS A 34 -7.75 1.16 -15.56
C LYS A 34 -7.34 2.40 -14.75
N TYR A 35 -6.94 2.20 -13.50
CA TYR A 35 -6.66 3.30 -12.57
C TYR A 35 -5.16 3.56 -12.37
N THR A 36 -4.31 2.59 -12.72
CA THR A 36 -2.86 2.69 -12.57
C THR A 36 -2.15 1.93 -13.69
N GLY A 37 -0.85 2.14 -13.86
CA GLY A 37 -0.02 1.42 -14.83
C GLY A 37 0.12 -0.07 -14.48
N CYS A 38 0.42 -0.35 -13.22
CA CYS A 38 0.44 -1.68 -12.62
C CYS A 38 0.13 -1.61 -11.13
N THR A 39 -0.13 -2.76 -10.53
CA THR A 39 -0.07 -2.92 -9.07
C THR A 39 0.99 -3.95 -8.74
N GLN A 40 1.56 -3.84 -7.53
CA GLN A 40 2.42 -4.91 -7.04
C GLN A 40 1.59 -6.20 -6.93
N SER A 41 2.16 -7.33 -7.36
CA SER A 41 1.47 -8.63 -7.28
C SER A 41 1.33 -9.18 -5.87
N ASP A 42 2.08 -8.63 -4.92
CA ASP A 42 2.10 -9.12 -3.54
C ASP A 42 1.04 -8.40 -2.69
N ASN A 43 0.57 -9.11 -1.67
CA ASN A 43 -0.61 -8.87 -0.84
C ASN A 43 -0.95 -7.38 -0.68
N TYR A 44 -2.14 -6.99 -1.14
CA TYR A 44 -2.75 -5.73 -0.72
C TYR A 44 -4.24 -5.95 -0.54
N ALA A 45 -4.81 -5.23 0.41
CA ALA A 45 -6.23 -5.26 0.68
C ALA A 45 -6.89 -4.02 0.08
N LEU A 46 -7.85 -4.23 -0.83
CA LEU A 46 -8.78 -3.17 -1.16
C LEU A 46 -9.56 -2.83 0.11
N THR A 47 -9.52 -1.56 0.50
CA THR A 47 -10.25 -1.10 1.69
C THR A 47 -11.36 -0.19 1.22
N ILE A 48 -12.55 -0.40 1.76
CA ILE A 48 -13.72 0.43 1.48
C ILE A 48 -14.01 1.26 2.71
N HIS A 49 -14.22 2.55 2.48
CA HIS A 49 -14.71 3.47 3.47
C HIS A 49 -15.81 4.31 2.83
N GLU A 50 -16.97 4.35 3.48
CA GLU A 50 -18.18 4.98 2.96
C GLU A 50 -18.58 4.45 1.57
N ASP A 51 -18.41 5.26 0.53
CA ASP A 51 -18.77 4.98 -0.86
C ASP A 51 -17.54 4.93 -1.80
N SER A 52 -16.35 4.80 -1.21
CA SER A 52 -15.10 4.85 -1.96
C SER A 52 -14.17 3.69 -1.61
N ILE A 53 -13.32 3.34 -2.57
CA ILE A 53 -12.31 2.29 -2.47
C ILE A 53 -10.96 2.97 -2.42
N ILE A 54 -10.10 2.51 -1.52
CA ILE A 54 -8.68 2.87 -1.57
C ILE A 54 -7.84 1.69 -2.06
N ALA A 55 -6.97 1.99 -3.02
CA ALA A 55 -6.13 1.00 -3.69
C ALA A 55 -4.71 1.55 -3.90
N PRO A 56 -3.69 0.70 -3.81
CA PRO A 56 -2.34 1.07 -4.20
C PRO A 56 -2.20 1.03 -5.72
N GLY A 57 -1.28 1.81 -6.27
CA GLY A 57 -0.87 1.66 -7.65
C GLY A 57 0.53 2.18 -7.91
N ASN A 58 1.13 1.65 -8.96
CA ASN A 58 2.44 2.03 -9.44
C ASN A 58 2.35 2.45 -10.91
N GLU A 59 3.05 3.52 -11.25
CA GLU A 59 3.28 3.95 -12.64
C GLU A 59 4.77 3.72 -12.95
N PHE A 60 5.09 2.91 -13.96
CA PHE A 60 6.47 2.73 -14.39
C PHE A 60 7.03 4.03 -14.93
N TRP A 61 8.34 4.28 -14.78
CA TRP A 61 8.93 5.37 -15.54
C TRP A 61 8.92 5.00 -17.03
N PRO A 62 8.60 5.95 -17.93
CA PRO A 62 8.58 5.70 -19.37
C PRO A 62 9.88 5.07 -19.89
N ASP A 63 11.00 5.42 -19.27
CA ASP A 63 12.34 5.00 -19.69
C ASP A 63 12.90 3.81 -18.90
N SER A 64 12.16 3.30 -17.90
CA SER A 64 12.68 2.30 -16.95
C SER A 64 12.03 0.93 -17.03
N VAL A 65 11.18 0.66 -18.02
CA VAL A 65 10.73 -0.72 -18.29
C VAL A 65 11.91 -1.42 -18.95
N PRO A 66 12.69 -2.27 -18.26
CA PRO A 66 13.72 -3.02 -18.93
C PRO A 66 12.99 -3.95 -19.91
N GLU A 67 13.50 -4.16 -21.11
CA GLU A 67 13.00 -5.21 -22.04
C GLU A 67 12.89 -6.60 -21.36
N ARG A 68 13.53 -6.77 -20.20
CA ARG A 68 13.50 -7.93 -19.30
C ARG A 68 12.43 -7.93 -18.22
N ALA A 69 11.50 -6.98 -18.17
CA ALA A 69 10.21 -7.18 -17.49
C ALA A 69 9.34 -8.19 -18.28
N GLN A 70 9.95 -9.30 -18.70
CA GLN A 70 9.27 -10.45 -19.24
C GLN A 70 8.61 -11.14 -18.06
N TYR A 71 7.30 -11.34 -18.19
CA TYR A 71 6.36 -12.02 -17.30
C TYR A 71 6.80 -13.47 -16.97
N GLY A 72 7.92 -13.63 -16.28
CA GLY A 72 8.44 -14.89 -15.78
C GLY A 72 7.98 -15.11 -14.35
N ALA A 73 7.24 -16.20 -14.13
CA ALA A 73 6.70 -16.62 -12.85
C ALA A 73 7.66 -16.36 -11.67
N GLY A 74 7.33 -15.38 -10.82
CA GLY A 74 7.91 -15.23 -9.48
C GLY A 74 9.01 -14.18 -9.28
N LYS A 75 9.31 -13.30 -10.24
CA LYS A 75 10.33 -12.23 -10.04
C LYS A 75 9.92 -10.85 -10.57
N MET A 76 8.73 -10.36 -10.21
CA MET A 76 8.43 -8.94 -10.39
C MET A 76 9.04 -8.14 -9.22
N TRP A 77 10.33 -7.82 -9.35
CA TRP A 77 10.96 -6.80 -8.51
C TRP A 77 10.67 -5.45 -9.15
N PHE A 78 9.75 -4.69 -8.55
CA PHE A 78 9.42 -3.34 -8.99
C PHE A 78 10.51 -2.38 -8.48
N GLU A 79 11.66 -2.39 -9.15
CA GLU A 79 12.83 -1.59 -8.79
C GLU A 79 12.71 -0.12 -9.26
N SER A 80 11.66 0.27 -9.98
CA SER A 80 11.47 1.64 -10.43
C SER A 80 10.01 1.97 -10.75
N GLY A 81 9.51 3.08 -10.22
CA GLY A 81 8.19 3.62 -10.57
C GLY A 81 7.72 4.72 -9.62
N HIS A 82 6.77 5.53 -10.08
CA HIS A 82 6.00 6.41 -9.22
C HIS A 82 4.98 5.60 -8.43
N ARG A 83 4.77 5.96 -7.16
CA ARG A 83 3.90 5.23 -6.25
C ARG A 83 2.76 6.09 -5.79
N TRP A 84 1.59 5.47 -5.82
CA TRP A 84 0.35 6.17 -5.63
C TRP A 84 -0.57 5.37 -4.70
N ALA A 85 -1.31 6.08 -3.86
CA ALA A 85 -2.60 5.59 -3.37
C ALA A 85 -3.71 6.30 -4.16
N TYR A 86 -4.73 5.56 -4.54
CA TYR A 86 -5.89 6.07 -5.26
C TYR A 86 -7.13 5.91 -4.38
N ARG A 87 -7.97 6.94 -4.33
CA ARG A 87 -9.36 6.83 -3.90
C ARG A 87 -10.26 6.82 -5.12
N LEU A 88 -11.05 5.78 -5.25
CA LEU A 88 -11.96 5.55 -6.38
C LEU A 88 -13.41 5.53 -5.87
N SER A 89 -14.34 6.04 -6.67
CA SER A 89 -15.77 5.90 -6.39
C SER A 89 -16.21 4.44 -6.51
N CYS A 90 -16.93 3.90 -5.53
CA CYS A 90 -17.54 2.56 -5.64
C CYS A 90 -18.60 2.52 -6.75
N GLU A 91 -19.27 3.64 -7.01
CA GLU A 91 -20.37 3.71 -7.97
C GLU A 91 -19.87 3.65 -9.42
N THR A 92 -18.80 4.40 -9.73
CA THR A 92 -18.34 4.62 -11.11
C THR A 92 -16.94 4.08 -11.40
N GLY A 93 -16.14 3.79 -10.38
CA GLY A 93 -14.71 3.50 -10.52
C GLY A 93 -13.86 4.72 -10.85
N GLU A 94 -14.44 5.92 -10.94
CA GLU A 94 -13.70 7.16 -11.23
C GLU A 94 -12.73 7.50 -10.10
N THR A 95 -11.56 8.02 -10.46
CA THR A 95 -10.58 8.50 -9.50
C THR A 95 -11.04 9.82 -8.88
N ILE A 96 -11.21 9.81 -7.56
CA ILE A 96 -11.53 11.00 -6.75
C ILE A 96 -10.23 11.76 -6.48
N TRP A 97 -9.21 11.06 -5.97
CA TRP A 97 -7.86 11.61 -5.82
C TRP A 97 -6.81 10.52 -5.95
N ARG A 98 -5.56 10.97 -6.16
CA ARG A 98 -4.35 10.14 -6.03
C ARG A 98 -3.30 10.88 -5.20
N LEU A 99 -2.54 10.14 -4.40
CA LEU A 99 -1.48 10.68 -3.54
C LEU A 99 -0.12 10.15 -3.97
N ASP A 100 0.83 11.04 -4.29
CA ASP A 100 2.21 10.68 -4.66
C ASP A 100 3.07 10.43 -3.40
N PHE A 101 3.62 9.22 -3.26
CA PHE A 101 4.51 8.88 -2.15
C PHE A 101 6.00 9.07 -2.47
N ASN A 102 6.39 9.34 -3.71
CA ASN A 102 7.80 9.42 -4.09
C ASN A 102 8.57 10.54 -3.39
N PRO A 103 8.03 11.76 -3.19
CA PRO A 103 8.73 12.79 -2.44
C PRO A 103 9.02 12.36 -0.99
N ILE A 104 8.21 11.44 -0.47
CA ILE A 104 8.19 11.07 0.95
C ILE A 104 9.05 9.82 1.20
N MET A 105 9.02 8.83 0.30
CA MET A 105 9.73 7.55 0.46
C MET A 105 11.15 7.52 -0.14
N ARG A 106 11.60 8.60 -0.78
CA ARG A 106 12.98 8.71 -1.30
C ARG A 106 14.05 8.75 -0.20
N LEU A 107 13.67 8.86 1.07
CA LEU A 107 14.59 9.14 2.17
C LEU A 107 15.26 7.91 2.81
N THR A 108 14.78 6.68 2.58
CA THR A 108 15.34 5.49 3.28
C THR A 108 16.14 4.53 2.39
N ALA A 109 15.93 4.55 1.07
CA ALA A 109 16.51 3.57 0.14
C ALA A 109 18.00 3.76 -0.18
N THR A 110 18.61 4.90 0.15
CA THR A 110 19.93 5.28 -0.39
C THR A 110 21.13 4.57 0.23
N GLU A 111 20.97 3.89 1.37
CA GLU A 111 22.13 3.34 2.10
C GLU A 111 22.31 1.82 1.98
N ILE A 112 21.23 1.04 1.78
CA ILE A 112 21.30 -0.42 1.87
C ILE A 112 21.32 -1.07 0.47
N ASN A 113 20.59 -0.51 -0.50
CA ASN A 113 20.66 -0.92 -1.90
C ASN A 113 20.04 0.18 -2.78
N PRO A 114 20.82 0.88 -3.62
CA PRO A 114 20.29 1.94 -4.50
C PRO A 114 19.24 1.45 -5.51
N HIS A 115 19.05 0.14 -5.63
CA HIS A 115 18.03 -0.50 -6.45
C HIS A 115 16.79 -0.96 -5.66
N SER A 116 16.85 -0.96 -4.32
CA SER A 116 15.72 -1.33 -3.46
C SER A 116 14.91 -0.10 -3.11
N ILE A 117 13.94 0.23 -3.96
CA ILE A 117 13.04 1.34 -3.66
C ILE A 117 11.92 0.82 -2.73
N ALA A 118 11.57 1.56 -1.67
CA ALA A 118 10.53 1.18 -0.68
C ALA A 118 9.12 0.95 -1.25
N VAL A 119 8.73 -0.27 -1.61
CA VAL A 119 7.38 -0.52 -2.17
C VAL A 119 6.30 -0.29 -1.10
N LEU A 120 5.08 0.14 -1.51
CA LEU A 120 3.88 0.01 -0.67
C LEU A 120 3.53 -1.48 -0.52
N TRP A 121 4.38 -2.18 0.23
CA TRP A 121 4.33 -3.61 0.48
C TRP A 121 3.25 -3.89 1.51
N ASN A 122 2.42 -4.92 1.29
CA ASN A 122 1.34 -5.26 2.22
C ASN A 122 0.38 -4.09 2.51
N PHE A 123 0.00 -3.36 1.44
CA PHE A 123 -0.84 -2.17 1.55
C PHE A 123 -2.23 -2.50 2.11
N THR A 124 -2.47 -2.01 3.33
CA THR A 124 -3.62 -2.35 4.19
C THR A 124 -4.11 -1.11 4.93
N PRO A 125 -4.55 -0.07 4.22
CA PRO A 125 -4.83 1.25 4.80
C PRO A 125 -5.85 1.19 5.93
N VAL A 126 -5.69 2.11 6.88
CA VAL A 126 -6.68 2.35 7.93
C VAL A 126 -7.27 3.72 7.73
N VAL A 127 -8.60 3.80 7.71
CA VAL A 127 -9.34 5.06 7.63
C VAL A 127 -10.02 5.30 8.97
N PHE A 128 -9.86 6.50 9.53
CA PHE A 128 -10.51 6.92 10.77
C PHE A 128 -10.83 8.42 10.69
N ASP A 129 -12.09 8.76 10.87
CA ASP A 129 -12.63 10.09 10.54
C ASP A 129 -12.20 10.49 9.10
N ASP A 130 -11.52 11.63 8.96
CA ASP A 130 -10.99 12.15 7.72
C ASP A 130 -9.49 11.84 7.55
N TYR A 131 -8.96 10.85 8.25
CA TYR A 131 -7.54 10.47 8.17
C TYR A 131 -7.39 9.08 7.56
N VAL A 132 -6.41 8.95 6.67
CA VAL A 132 -5.96 7.65 6.17
C VAL A 132 -4.51 7.45 6.53
N CYS A 133 -4.22 6.30 7.12
CA CYS A 133 -2.87 5.86 7.41
C CYS A 133 -2.45 4.64 6.61
N PHE A 134 -1.19 4.65 6.21
CA PHE A 134 -0.54 3.58 5.47
C PHE A 134 0.81 3.30 6.12
N MET A 135 1.31 2.09 5.88
CA MET A 135 2.62 1.68 6.34
C MET A 135 3.45 1.15 5.17
N ASP A 136 4.74 1.47 5.15
CA ASP A 136 5.69 0.88 4.21
C ASP A 136 6.34 -0.40 4.76
N MET A 137 7.23 -0.98 3.97
CA MET A 137 7.94 -2.20 4.34
C MET A 137 8.78 -2.04 5.61
N GLU A 138 9.31 -0.86 5.93
CA GLU A 138 10.25 -0.62 7.04
C GLU A 138 9.56 -0.14 8.32
N LEU A 139 8.22 -0.27 8.40
CA LEU A 139 7.37 0.29 9.46
C LEU A 139 7.32 1.83 9.49
N GLY A 140 7.64 2.48 8.38
CA GLY A 140 7.33 3.90 8.18
C GLY A 140 5.82 4.07 8.07
N ALA A 141 5.27 5.01 8.82
CA ALA A 141 3.83 5.32 8.85
C ALA A 141 3.57 6.66 8.19
N TYR A 142 2.55 6.72 7.34
CA TYR A 142 2.20 7.90 6.55
C TYR A 142 0.73 8.22 6.75
N CYS A 143 0.40 9.49 6.93
CA CYS A 143 -0.97 9.95 7.09
C CYS A 143 -1.31 11.05 6.10
N CYS A 144 -2.48 10.94 5.49
CA CYS A 144 -3.10 12.01 4.69
C CYS A 144 -4.57 12.16 5.04
N ARG A 145 -5.19 13.22 4.53
CA ARG A 145 -6.64 13.43 4.61
C ARG A 145 -7.38 12.53 3.63
N TRP A 146 -8.52 11.99 4.05
CA TRP A 146 -9.41 11.19 3.22
C TRP A 146 -10.15 12.03 2.19
N SER A 147 -10.54 13.24 2.56
CA SER A 147 -11.32 14.16 1.73
C SER A 147 -10.55 14.66 0.50
N ASP A 148 -9.28 15.02 0.65
CA ASP A 148 -8.54 15.77 -0.38
C ASP A 148 -7.10 15.29 -0.63
N SER A 149 -6.71 14.16 -0.02
CA SER A 149 -5.34 13.59 -0.05
C SER A 149 -4.23 14.49 0.52
N GLN A 150 -4.56 15.56 1.24
CA GLN A 150 -3.56 16.43 1.86
C GLN A 150 -2.70 15.64 2.85
N TYR A 151 -1.38 15.66 2.64
CA TYR A 151 -0.42 15.07 3.56
C TYR A 151 -0.49 15.73 4.94
N CYS A 152 -0.54 14.90 5.99
CA CYS A 152 -0.64 15.36 7.37
C CYS A 152 0.70 15.19 8.10
N TRP A 153 1.20 13.95 8.17
CA TRP A 153 2.43 13.62 8.88
C TRP A 153 3.01 12.29 8.38
N HIS A 154 4.29 12.05 8.68
CA HIS A 154 4.88 10.72 8.64
C HIS A 154 5.61 10.43 9.94
N ARG A 155 5.88 9.15 10.19
CA ARG A 155 6.88 8.68 11.14
C ARG A 155 7.79 7.70 10.44
N GLU A 156 9.08 7.97 10.49
CA GLU A 156 10.07 7.08 9.90
C GLU A 156 10.01 5.69 10.54
N GLY A 157 10.30 4.70 9.70
CA GLY A 157 10.49 3.31 10.09
C GLY A 157 11.86 3.10 10.73
N GLY A 158 12.48 1.98 10.40
CA GLY A 158 13.88 1.76 10.75
C GLY A 158 14.52 0.64 9.95
N ASN A 159 15.83 0.77 9.72
CA ASN A 159 16.64 -0.31 9.18
C ASN A 159 16.49 -1.55 10.08
N GLY A 160 16.43 -2.73 9.48
CA GLY A 160 16.18 -3.95 10.27
C GLY A 160 14.72 -4.35 10.36
N LYS A 161 13.77 -3.49 9.96
CA LYS A 161 12.35 -3.72 10.21
C LYS A 161 11.62 -4.22 8.97
N MET A 162 10.56 -4.98 9.20
CA MET A 162 9.67 -5.44 8.14
C MET A 162 8.21 -5.48 8.57
N SER A 163 7.37 -4.86 7.76
CA SER A 163 5.92 -4.90 7.86
C SER A 163 5.31 -6.08 7.12
N THR A 164 4.32 -6.72 7.74
CA THR A 164 3.41 -7.64 7.05
C THR A 164 2.06 -7.01 6.68
N GLY A 165 1.93 -5.68 6.79
CA GLY A 165 0.67 -4.95 6.53
C GLY A 165 -0.38 -5.14 7.61
N ASN A 166 0.04 -5.24 8.87
CA ASN A 166 -0.89 -5.37 9.97
C ASN A 166 -1.00 -4.03 10.68
N GLN A 167 -2.07 -3.31 10.39
CA GLN A 167 -2.42 -2.07 11.08
C GLN A 167 -3.92 -2.02 11.41
N CYS A 168 -4.26 -1.39 12.53
CA CYS A 168 -5.63 -1.12 12.93
C CYS A 168 -5.70 0.21 13.68
N CYS A 169 -6.89 0.81 13.77
CA CYS A 169 -7.09 2.00 14.57
C CYS A 169 -8.23 1.75 15.57
N GLY A 170 -7.98 2.09 16.84
CA GLY A 170 -9.00 2.08 17.88
C GLY A 170 -10.03 3.19 17.67
N SER A 171 -11.21 3.05 18.27
CA SER A 171 -12.25 4.09 18.26
C SER A 171 -11.81 5.41 18.94
N ASN A 172 -10.72 5.37 19.71
CA ASN A 172 -10.07 6.54 20.29
C ASN A 172 -9.11 7.27 19.34
N GLY A 173 -8.93 6.79 18.10
CA GLY A 173 -8.00 7.37 17.13
C GLY A 173 -6.55 6.93 17.33
N ILE A 174 -6.28 5.90 18.13
CA ILE A 174 -4.94 5.32 18.26
C ILE A 174 -4.72 4.32 17.13
N LEU A 175 -3.80 4.63 16.23
CA LEU A 175 -3.29 3.75 15.19
C LEU A 175 -2.26 2.79 15.79
N TYR A 176 -2.49 1.50 15.64
CA TYR A 176 -1.53 0.45 15.97
C TYR A 176 -0.96 -0.11 14.68
N ILE A 177 0.37 -0.14 14.58
CA ILE A 177 1.07 -0.83 13.50
C ILE A 177 1.97 -1.90 14.09
N THR A 178 2.06 -3.04 13.39
CA THR A 178 2.90 -4.16 13.83
C THR A 178 3.89 -4.56 12.75
N GLY A 179 5.03 -5.06 13.20
CA GLY A 179 6.09 -5.53 12.34
C GLY A 179 7.03 -6.46 13.05
N ASN A 180 8.09 -6.84 12.35
CA ASN A 180 9.18 -7.60 12.90
C ASN A 180 10.46 -6.76 12.82
N THR A 181 11.24 -6.75 13.89
CA THR A 181 12.65 -6.35 13.83
C THR A 181 13.48 -7.60 13.62
N PHE A 182 14.26 -7.62 12.55
CA PHE A 182 15.22 -8.67 12.26
C PHE A 182 16.59 -8.30 12.78
N LYS A 183 17.24 -9.27 13.43
CA LYS A 183 18.67 -9.24 13.63
C LYS A 183 19.31 -9.67 12.32
N PHE A 184 19.71 -8.73 11.48
CA PHE A 184 20.52 -9.03 10.29
C PHE A 184 21.94 -9.40 10.73
N GLU A 185 22.11 -10.57 11.36
CA GLU A 185 23.43 -11.20 11.52
C GLU A 185 23.83 -11.96 10.24
N GLN A 186 22.93 -12.09 9.26
CA GLN A 186 23.16 -12.82 8.01
C GLN A 186 23.25 -11.89 6.79
N PRO A 187 24.00 -12.29 5.74
CA PRO A 187 24.11 -11.52 4.51
C PRO A 187 22.75 -11.28 3.84
N PRO A 188 22.59 -10.17 3.10
CA PRO A 188 21.39 -9.91 2.31
C PRO A 188 21.02 -11.10 1.42
N GLY A 189 19.75 -11.53 1.46
CA GLY A 189 19.20 -12.57 0.58
C GLY A 189 19.04 -13.98 1.18
N GLN A 190 19.45 -14.21 2.44
CA GLN A 190 19.14 -15.45 3.16
C GLN A 190 17.93 -15.26 4.08
N TRP A 191 16.75 -15.59 3.57
CA TRP A 191 15.45 -15.51 4.27
C TRP A 191 15.22 -16.65 5.29
N ASN A 192 16.18 -17.57 5.44
CA ASN A 192 15.92 -18.85 6.08
C ASN A 192 15.97 -18.82 7.62
N ASN A 193 16.34 -17.69 8.23
CA ASN A 193 16.44 -17.52 9.70
C ASN A 193 15.80 -16.19 10.16
N CYS A 194 14.57 -15.90 9.74
CA CYS A 194 13.81 -14.75 10.21
C CYS A 194 13.30 -14.96 11.64
N GLU A 195 14.19 -15.02 12.64
CA GLU A 195 13.79 -14.80 14.04
C GLU A 195 13.51 -13.30 14.21
N GLY A 196 12.28 -12.92 13.91
CA GLY A 196 11.78 -11.58 14.15
C GLY A 196 11.40 -11.40 15.63
N VAL A 197 11.82 -10.29 16.23
CA VAL A 197 11.18 -9.79 17.45
C VAL A 197 10.00 -8.93 17.00
N GLY A 198 8.79 -9.33 17.39
CA GLY A 198 7.58 -8.56 17.09
C GLY A 198 7.67 -7.16 17.70
N GLU A 199 7.37 -6.14 16.89
CA GLU A 199 7.29 -4.74 17.29
C GLU A 199 5.84 -4.26 17.13
N LEU A 200 5.34 -3.55 18.14
CA LEU A 200 4.09 -2.82 18.10
C LEU A 200 4.40 -1.34 18.31
N ARG A 201 3.97 -0.48 17.39
CA ARG A 201 4.01 0.98 17.54
C ARG A 201 2.58 1.48 17.58
N ALA A 202 2.31 2.42 18.48
CA ALA A 202 1.02 3.08 18.60
C ALA A 202 1.21 4.57 18.30
N PHE A 203 0.27 5.19 17.60
CA PHE A 203 0.30 6.62 17.31
C PHE A 203 -1.08 7.22 17.47
N ASP A 204 -1.19 8.46 17.94
CA ASP A 204 -2.38 9.26 17.70
C ASP A 204 -2.49 9.54 16.19
N ILE A 205 -3.59 9.12 15.56
CA ILE A 205 -3.72 9.22 14.10
C ILE A 205 -3.79 10.66 13.59
N ARG A 206 -4.17 11.62 14.45
CA ARG A 206 -4.35 13.02 14.07
C ARG A 206 -3.04 13.79 14.14
N SER A 207 -2.18 13.51 15.12
CA SER A 207 -0.90 14.20 15.32
C SER A 207 0.34 13.39 14.89
N GLY A 208 0.20 12.07 14.81
CA GLY A 208 1.29 11.11 14.64
C GLY A 208 2.17 10.95 15.88
N GLU A 209 1.82 11.54 17.03
CA GLU A 209 2.58 11.35 18.27
C GLU A 209 2.48 9.90 18.74
N MET A 210 3.62 9.34 19.17
CA MET A 210 3.77 7.94 19.59
C MET A 210 3.54 7.78 21.10
#